data_AF-A0A095VUY6-F1
#
_entry.id   AF-A0A095VUY6-F1
#
_cell.length_a   1.000
_cell.length_b   1.000
_cell.length_c   1.000
_cell.angle_alpha   90.00
_cell.angle_beta   90.00
_cell.angle_gamma   90.00
#
_symmetry.space_group_name_H-M   'P 1'
#
loop_
_entity.id
_entity.type
_entity.pdbx_description
1 polymer ?
#
loop_
_entity_poly.entity_id
_entity_poly.type
_entity_poly.pdbx_seq_one_letter_code
_entity_poly.pdbx_strand_id
1 'polypeptide(L)'
;MFLYYRISFVLSVLALAAWVIGVATYDAPRLGDGNGPDPLGVLLFLSLWLVGLLLAHSSMLACFARARRPATILQGRQGIAIHLALWAGFLAYALYTF
;
A
#
# COMPACT_ATOMS: atom_id res chain seq x y z
N MET A 1 16.11 15.29 -2.05
CA MET A 1 15.93 13.88 -1.59
C MET A 1 14.92 13.74 -0.47
N PHE A 2 15.03 14.47 0.64
CA PHE A 2 14.13 14.31 1.79
C PHE A 2 12.66 14.69 1.52
N LEU A 3 12.43 15.81 0.81
CA LEU A 3 11.08 16.23 0.43
C LEU A 3 10.40 15.21 -0.50
N TYR A 4 11.14 14.69 -1.49
CA TYR A 4 10.63 13.67 -2.42
C TYR A 4 10.25 12.37 -1.69
N TYR A 5 11.09 11.88 -0.77
CA TYR A 5 10.76 10.73 0.06
C TYR A 5 9.47 10.97 0.87
N ARG A 6 9.33 12.14 1.51
CA ARG A 6 8.12 12.49 2.26
C ARG A 6 6.87 12.48 1.38
N ILE A 7 6.94 13.08 0.20
CA ILE A 7 5.82 13.09 -0.76
C ILE A 7 5.46 11.66 -1.16
N SER A 8 6.45 10.86 -1.55
CA SER A 8 6.24 9.45 -1.94
C SER A 8 5.63 8.64 -0.80
N PHE A 9 6.09 8.83 0.43
CA PHE A 9 5.55 8.15 1.60
C PHE A 9 4.09 8.54 1.86
N VAL A 10 3.78 9.84 1.87
CA VAL A 10 2.40 10.34 2.06
C VAL A 10 1.46 9.81 0.98
N LEU A 11 1.88 9.84 -0.29
CA LEU A 11 1.08 9.28 -1.38
C LEU A 11 0.85 7.77 -1.21
N SER A 12 1.86 7.03 -0.74
CA SER A 12 1.72 5.58 -0.50
C SER A 12 0.71 5.30 0.61
N VAL A 13 0.76 6.06 1.71
CA VAL A 13 -0.20 5.93 2.83
C VAL A 13 -1.61 6.29 2.40
N LEU A 14 -1.79 7.38 1.64
CA LEU A 14 -3.09 7.78 1.12
C LEU A 14 -3.67 6.75 0.15
N ALA A 15 -2.85 6.23 -0.77
CA ALA A 15 -3.26 5.18 -1.70
C ALA A 15 -3.66 3.90 -0.96
N LEU A 16 -2.87 3.49 0.04
CA LEU A 16 -3.20 2.34 0.89
C LEU A 16 -4.52 2.55 1.64
N ALA A 17 -4.72 3.72 2.26
CA ALA A 17 -5.94 4.02 2.99
C ALA A 17 -7.18 3.99 2.08
N ALA A 18 -7.11 4.63 0.90
CA ALA A 18 -8.19 4.61 -0.08
C ALA A 18 -8.50 3.19 -0.55
N TRP A 19 -7.47 2.37 -0.80
CA TRP A 19 -7.64 0.99 -1.21
C TRP A 19 -8.27 0.12 -0.12
N VAL A 20 -7.78 0.23 1.13
CA VAL A 20 -8.36 -0.49 2.27
C VAL A 20 -9.83 -0.11 2.46
N ILE A 21 -10.18 1.17 2.37
CA ILE A 21 -11.58 1.62 2.45
C ILE A 21 -12.39 1.01 1.31
N GLY A 22 -11.89 1.10 0.07
CA GLY A 22 -12.58 0.56 -1.11
C GLY A 22 -12.88 -0.93 -0.97
N VAL A 23 -11.89 -1.72 -0.57
CA VAL A 23 -12.05 -3.15 -0.30
C VAL A 23 -12.99 -3.41 0.87
N ALA A 24 -12.86 -2.68 1.98
CA ALA A 24 -13.68 -2.88 3.17
C ALA A 24 -15.18 -2.58 2.92
N THR A 25 -15.48 -1.68 1.99
CA THR A 25 -16.85 -1.32 1.60
C THR A 25 -17.36 -2.08 0.37
N TYR A 26 -16.52 -2.91 -0.25
CA TYR A 26 -16.90 -3.65 -1.45
C TYR A 26 -17.66 -4.91 -1.08
N ASP A 27 -18.93 -4.95 -1.46
CA ASP A 27 -19.78 -6.15 -1.37
C ASP A 27 -19.69 -6.93 -2.68
N ALA A 28 -19.00 -8.06 -2.64
CA ALA A 28 -18.86 -8.93 -3.80
C ALA A 28 -20.23 -9.50 -4.23
N PRO A 29 -20.56 -9.45 -5.54
CA PRO A 29 -21.74 -10.14 -6.05
C PRO A 29 -21.68 -11.64 -5.73
N ARG A 30 -22.83 -12.20 -5.34
CA ARG A 30 -22.91 -13.64 -5.01
C ARG A 30 -22.59 -14.46 -6.26
N LEU A 31 -21.73 -15.47 -6.10
CA LEU A 31 -21.30 -16.38 -7.17
C LEU A 31 -22.49 -16.90 -7.99
N GLY A 32 -22.38 -16.82 -9.32
CA GLY A 32 -23.30 -17.47 -10.25
C GLY A 32 -24.46 -16.62 -10.77
N ASP A 33 -24.36 -15.29 -10.72
CA ASP A 33 -25.38 -14.38 -11.26
C ASP A 33 -25.43 -14.33 -12.81
N GLY A 34 -24.44 -14.92 -13.49
CA GLY A 34 -24.33 -14.99 -14.94
C GLY A 34 -23.79 -13.72 -15.62
N ASN A 35 -23.40 -12.69 -14.86
CA ASN A 35 -22.99 -11.39 -15.41
C ASN A 35 -21.48 -11.28 -15.71
N GLY A 36 -20.72 -12.36 -15.54
CA GLY A 36 -19.27 -12.36 -15.73
C GLY A 36 -18.51 -11.75 -14.54
N PRO A 37 -17.23 -11.39 -14.70
CA PRO A 37 -16.43 -10.85 -13.60
C PRO A 37 -16.89 -9.45 -13.21
N ASP A 38 -17.09 -9.23 -11.91
CA ASP A 38 -17.49 -7.94 -11.38
C ASP A 38 -16.43 -6.85 -11.67
N PRO A 39 -16.78 -5.76 -12.38
CA PRO A 39 -15.80 -4.76 -12.78
C PRO A 39 -15.17 -4.02 -11.59
N LEU A 40 -15.89 -3.84 -10.48
CA LEU A 40 -15.34 -3.18 -9.30
C LEU A 40 -14.32 -4.08 -8.60
N GLY A 41 -14.62 -5.36 -8.43
CA GLY A 41 -13.70 -6.36 -7.92
C GLY A 41 -12.42 -6.46 -8.77
N VAL A 42 -12.55 -6.43 -10.10
CA VAL A 42 -11.41 -6.40 -11.03
C VAL A 42 -10.57 -5.12 -10.82
N LEU A 43 -11.19 -3.94 -10.70
CA LEU A 43 -10.46 -2.70 -10.45
C LEU A 43 -9.78 -2.67 -9.08
N LEU A 44 -10.40 -3.23 -8.04
CA LEU A 44 -9.81 -3.37 -6.71
C LEU A 44 -8.60 -4.31 -6.73
N PHE A 45 -8.70 -5.40 -7.49
CA PHE A 45 -7.57 -6.31 -7.71
C PHE A 45 -6.44 -5.66 -8.52
N LEU A 46 -6.75 -4.88 -9.57
CA LEU A 46 -5.71 -4.18 -10.34
C LEU A 46 -5.03 -3.08 -9.52
N SER A 47 -5.81 -2.33 -8.74
CA SER A 47 -5.29 -1.26 -7.89
C SER A 47 -4.45 -1.77 -6.71
N LEU A 48 -4.66 -3.02 -6.25
CA LEU A 48 -3.77 -3.70 -5.30
C LEU A 48 -2.30 -3.59 -5.73
N TRP A 49 -2.01 -3.86 -7.00
CA TRP A 49 -0.64 -3.82 -7.53
C TRP A 49 -0.07 -2.40 -7.55
N LEU A 50 -0.88 -1.40 -7.88
CA LEU A 50 -0.47 0.01 -7.85
C LEU A 50 -0.12 0.46 -6.42
N VAL A 51 -0.94 0.08 -5.44
CA VAL A 51 -0.68 0.36 -4.01
C VAL A 51 0.59 -0.35 -3.54
N GLY A 52 0.75 -1.63 -3.89
CA GLY A 52 1.95 -2.41 -3.58
C GLY A 52 3.23 -1.79 -4.18
N LEU A 53 3.17 -1.33 -5.42
CA LEU A 53 4.30 -0.65 -6.08
C LEU A 53 4.64 0.69 -5.42
N LEU A 54 3.65 1.49 -5.01
CA LEU A 54 3.88 2.73 -4.27
C LEU A 54 4.54 2.46 -2.90
N LEU A 55 4.04 1.45 -2.17
CA LEU A 55 4.64 0.99 -0.92
C LEU A 55 6.08 0.50 -1.13
N ALA A 56 6.35 -0.24 -2.21
CA ALA A 56 7.68 -0.72 -2.55
C ALA A 56 8.63 0.45 -2.83
N HIS A 57 8.18 1.40 -3.66
CA HIS A 57 8.93 2.59 -4.03
C HIS A 57 9.28 3.45 -2.81
N SER A 58 8.30 3.75 -1.95
CA SER A 58 8.55 4.53 -0.74
C SER A 58 9.46 3.79 0.25
N SER A 59 9.36 2.46 0.34
CA SER A 59 10.25 1.63 1.16
C SER A 59 11.69 1.64 0.63
N MET A 60 11.88 1.54 -0.69
CA MET A 60 13.20 1.67 -1.32
C MET A 60 13.81 3.04 -1.02
N LEU A 61 13.03 4.12 -1.15
CA LEU A 61 13.49 5.46 -0.81
C LEU A 61 13.86 5.60 0.67
N ALA A 62 13.12 4.96 1.58
CA ALA A 62 13.46 4.93 3.00
C ALA A 62 14.81 4.23 3.24
N CYS A 63 15.06 3.10 2.58
CA CYS A 63 16.34 2.39 2.62
C CYS A 63 17.49 3.27 2.09
N PHE A 64 17.31 3.92 0.93
CA PHE A 64 18.32 4.84 0.38
C PHE A 64 18.57 6.06 1.28
N ALA A 65 17.52 6.63 1.86
CA ALA A 65 17.62 7.77 2.76
C ALA A 65 18.37 7.41 4.05
N ARG A 66 18.08 6.24 4.63
CA ARG A 66 18.77 5.71 5.81
C ARG A 66 20.27 5.51 5.55
N ALA A 67 20.62 4.94 4.41
CA ALA A 67 22.02 4.73 4.02
C ALA A 67 22.82 6.03 3.94
N ARG A 68 22.17 7.16 3.64
CA ARG A 68 22.83 8.47 3.51
C ARG A 68 22.76 9.35 4.76
N ARG A 69 21.69 9.32 5.55
CA ARG A 69 21.53 10.12 6.78
C ARG A 69 20.61 9.43 7.80
N PRO A 70 21.15 8.82 8.87
CA PRO A 70 20.35 8.05 9.84
C PRO A 70 19.60 8.88 10.90
N ALA A 71 19.72 10.22 10.88
CA ALA A 71 19.44 11.06 12.05
C ALA A 71 17.97 11.53 12.25
N THR A 72 16.99 11.08 11.45
CA THR A 72 15.58 11.51 11.62
C THR A 72 14.63 10.34 11.91
N ILE A 73 13.52 10.61 12.60
CA ILE A 73 12.48 9.62 13.01
C ILE A 73 12.02 8.74 11.83
N LEU A 74 11.77 9.35 10.66
CA LEU A 74 11.37 8.66 9.44
C LEU A 74 12.53 7.99 8.68
N GLN A 75 13.79 8.30 8.99
CA GLN A 75 14.98 7.75 8.31
C GLN A 75 15.78 6.76 9.19
N GLY A 76 15.43 6.66 10.48
CA GLY A 76 16.06 5.77 11.45
C GLY A 76 15.37 4.41 11.56
N ARG A 77 15.62 3.70 12.67
CA ARG A 77 15.03 2.37 12.97
C ARG A 77 13.49 2.37 12.90
N GLN A 78 12.87 3.48 13.31
CA GLN A 78 11.41 3.63 13.32
C GLN A 78 10.81 3.72 11.92
N GLY A 79 11.47 4.40 10.97
CA GLY A 79 10.99 4.49 9.59
C GLY A 79 10.85 3.13 8.90
N ILE A 80 11.85 2.25 9.09
CA ILE A 80 11.79 0.87 8.56
C ILE A 80 10.67 0.08 9.25
N ALA A 81 10.53 0.20 10.57
CA ALA A 81 9.47 -0.48 11.30
C ALA A 81 8.07 -0.06 10.80
N ILE A 82 7.87 1.23 10.49
CA ILE A 82 6.63 1.72 9.90
C ILE A 82 6.37 1.09 8.53
N HIS A 83 7.36 1.07 7.64
CA HIS A 83 7.20 0.42 6.33
C HIS A 83 6.89 -1.08 6.46
N LEU A 84 7.56 -1.80 7.37
CA LEU A 84 7.27 -3.21 7.64
C LEU A 84 5.84 -3.40 8.16
N ALA A 85 5.36 -2.54 9.06
CA ALA A 85 3.99 -2.62 9.57
C ALA A 85 2.95 -2.36 8.46
N LEU A 86 3.19 -1.36 7.60
CA LEU A 86 2.33 -1.07 6.45
C LEU A 86 2.31 -2.24 5.47
N TRP A 87 3.46 -2.84 5.18
CA TRP A 87 3.54 -4.05 4.33
C TRP A 87 2.82 -5.24 4.94
N ALA A 88 3.01 -5.50 6.23
CA ALA A 88 2.35 -6.60 6.93
C ALA A 88 0.83 -6.44 6.90
N GLY A 89 0.32 -5.23 7.18
CA GLY A 89 -1.11 -4.93 7.11
C GLY A 89 -1.65 -5.07 5.69
N PHE A 90 -0.95 -4.52 4.70
CA PHE A 90 -1.32 -4.62 3.30
C PHE A 90 -1.38 -6.08 2.82
N LEU A 91 -0.35 -6.88 3.08
CA LEU A 91 -0.29 -8.29 2.67
C LEU A 91 -1.35 -9.12 3.38
N ALA A 92 -1.53 -8.94 4.69
CA ALA A 92 -2.55 -9.65 5.45
C ALA A 92 -3.95 -9.36 4.90
N TYR A 93 -4.24 -8.09 4.60
CA TYR A 93 -5.56 -7.70 4.07
C TYR A 93 -5.77 -8.15 2.62
N ALA A 94 -4.72 -8.10 1.79
CA ALA A 94 -4.76 -8.61 0.43
C ALA A 94 -5.05 -10.11 0.40
N LEU A 95 -4.30 -10.91 1.16
CA LEU A 95 -4.48 -12.37 1.25
C LEU A 95 -5.81 -12.80 1.89
N TYR A 96 -6.37 -11.96 2.77
CA TYR A 96 -7.68 -12.21 3.35
C TYR A 96 -8.80 -11.99 2.33
N THR A 97 -8.61 -11.05 1.40
CA THR A 97 -9.66 -10.60 0.47
C THR A 97 -9.60 -11.33 -0.88
N PHE A 98 -8.40 -11.61 -1.39
CA PHE A 98 -8.12 -12.18 -2.72
C PHE A 98 -7.31 -13.46 -2.62
#